data_AF-A0A4Z0C572-F1
#
_entry.id   AF-A0A4Z0C572-F1
#
_cell.length_a   1.000
_cell.length_b   1.000
_cell.length_c   1.000
_cell.angle_alpha   90.00
_cell.angle_beta   90.00
_cell.angle_gamma   90.00
#
_symmetry.space_group_name_H-M   'P 1'
#
loop_
_entity.id
_entity.type
_entity.pdbx_description
1 polymer ?
#
loop_
_entity_poly.entity_id
_entity_poly.type
_entity_poly.pdbx_seq_one_letter_code
_entity_poly.pdbx_strand_id
1 'polypeptide(L)' 'MTLDQYNEAVKGILAEQQKIAQSTAQLAMSGQANPANPEFARIMSSQWALVQQIAKLNTDLMLGIMAPKK' A
#
# COMPACT_ATOMS: atom_id res chain seq x y z
N MET A 1 -9.62 -4.67 -15.71
CA MET A 1 -9.87 -5.08 -14.29
C MET A 1 -11.37 -5.10 -14.08
N THR A 2 -11.92 -6.02 -13.28
CA THR A 2 -13.35 -5.95 -12.88
C THR A 2 -13.48 -5.18 -11.56
N LEU A 3 -14.69 -4.72 -11.21
CA LEU A 3 -14.95 -4.09 -9.91
C LEU A 3 -14.56 -5.01 -8.73
N ASP A 4 -14.76 -6.31 -8.86
CA ASP A 4 -14.35 -7.28 -7.83
C ASP A 4 -12.83 -7.33 -7.69
N GLN A 5 -12.09 -7.34 -8.80
CA GLN A 5 -10.63 -7.31 -8.77
C GLN A 5 -10.10 -6.00 -8.17
N TYR A 6 -10.77 -4.87 -8.44
CA TYR A 6 -10.45 -3.59 -7.81
C TYR A 6 -10.66 -3.65 -6.29
N ASN A 7 -11.80 -4.18 -5.84
CA ASN A 7 -12.12 -4.30 -4.42
C ASN A 7 -11.12 -5.22 -3.69
N GLU A 8 -10.73 -6.34 -4.30
CA GLU A 8 -9.70 -7.22 -3.74
C GLU A 8 -8.33 -6.52 -3.69
N ALA A 9 -7.97 -5.75 -4.72
CA ALA A 9 -6.73 -4.96 -4.70
C ALA A 9 -6.73 -3.91 -3.57
N VAL A 10 -7.85 -3.20 -3.36
CA VAL A 10 -8.00 -2.25 -2.25
C VAL A 10 -7.89 -2.94 -0.90
N LYS A 11 -8.52 -4.10 -0.69
CA LYS A 11 -8.37 -4.88 0.55
C LYS A 11 -6.92 -5.27 0.80
N GLY A 12 -6.21 -5.70 -0.25
CA GLY A 12 -4.78 -6.02 -0.17
C GLY A 12 -3.94 -4.82 0.28
N ILE A 13 -4.20 -3.64 -0.29
CA ILE A 13 -3.52 -2.39 0.09
C ILE A 13 -3.76 -2.06 1.56
N LEU A 14 -5.01 -2.17 2.05
CA LEU A 14 -5.34 -1.90 3.45
C LEU A 14 -4.65 -2.88 4.41
N ALA A 15 -4.61 -4.17 4.06
CA ALA A 15 -3.92 -5.17 4.86
C ALA A 15 -2.41 -4.89 4.97
N GLU A 16 -1.78 -4.51 3.86
CA GLU A 16 -0.36 -4.16 3.85
C GLU A 16 -0.07 -2.86 4.59
N GLN A 17 -0.95 -1.86 4.48
CA GLN A 17 -0.86 -0.62 5.25
C GLN A 17 -0.92 -0.89 6.76
N GLN A 18 -1.80 -1.80 7.20
CA GLN A 18 -1.87 -2.21 8.61
C GLN A 18 -0.56 -2.86 9.09
N LYS A 19 0.04 -3.70 8.24
CA LYS A 19 1.35 -4.33 8.52
C LYS A 19 2.46 -3.30 8.67
N ILE A 20 2.53 -2.35 7.74
CA ILE A 20 3.50 -1.25 7.77
C ILE A 20 3.32 -0.41 9.04
N ALA A 21 2.08 -0.09 9.42
CA ALA A 21 1.78 0.64 10.64
C ALA A 21 2.28 -0.09 11.89
N GLN A 22 2.04 -1.41 11.98
CA GLN A 22 2.51 -2.23 13.10
C GLN A 22 4.05 -2.27 13.18
N SER A 23 4.74 -2.53 12.06
CA SER A 23 6.20 -2.56 12.03
C SER A 23 6.82 -1.19 12.34
N THR A 24 6.21 -0.11 11.84
CA THR A 24 6.65 1.26 12.14
C THR A 24 6.49 1.59 13.62
N ALA A 25 5.36 1.21 14.23
CA ALA A 25 5.12 1.40 15.66
C ALA A 25 6.15 0.63 16.52
N GLN A 26 6.49 -0.60 16.15
CA GLN A 26 7.51 -1.39 16.83
C GLN A 26 8.89 -0.71 16.78
N LEU A 27 9.29 -0.19 15.62
CA LEU A 27 10.54 0.58 15.50
C LEU A 27 10.50 1.90 16.26
N ALA A 28 9.35 2.58 16.30
CA ALA A 28 9.20 3.82 17.05
C ALA A 28 9.35 3.57 18.55
N MET A 29 8.72 2.50 19.07
CA MET A 29 8.84 2.09 20.47
C MET A 29 10.27 1.72 20.87
N SER A 30 11.09 1.20 19.94
CA SER A 30 12.49 0.88 20.19
C SER A 30 13.45 2.05 19.94
N GLY A 31 12.95 3.23 19.55
CA GLY A 31 13.77 4.40 19.20
C GLY A 31 14.53 4.26 17.88
N GLN A 32 14.17 3.26 17.06
CA GLN A 32 14.86 2.90 15.82
C GLN A 32 14.13 3.35 14.55
N ALA A 33 13.00 4.06 14.68
CA ALA A 33 12.29 4.68 13.56
C ALA A 33 13.05 5.89 13.02
N ASN A 34 14.19 5.65 12.37
CA ASN A 34 15.04 6.68 11.79
C ASN A 34 15.54 6.29 10.38
N PRO A 35 15.84 7.27 9.50
CA PRO A 35 16.25 6.98 8.12
C PRO A 35 17.55 6.18 7.96
N ALA A 36 18.42 6.16 8.97
CA ALA A 36 19.66 5.40 8.94
C ALA A 36 19.45 3.91 9.31
N ASN A 37 18.28 3.56 9.88
CA ASN A 37 17.91 2.18 10.13
C ASN A 37 17.44 1.51 8.82
N PRO A 38 18.08 0.42 8.37
CA PRO A 38 17.71 -0.26 7.12
C PRO A 38 16.27 -0.77 7.10
N GLU A 39 15.75 -1.22 8.25
CA GLU A 39 14.39 -1.72 8.37
C GLU A 39 13.37 -0.58 8.27
N PHE A 40 13.66 0.57 8.87
CA PHE A 40 12.84 1.76 8.70
C PHE A 40 12.83 2.24 7.24
N ALA A 41 13.98 2.25 6.57
CA ALA A 41 14.08 2.59 5.14
C ALA A 41 13.27 1.61 4.25
N ARG A 42 13.31 0.32 4.59
CA ARG A 42 12.52 -0.72 3.92
C ARG A 42 11.02 -0.46 4.09
N ILE A 43 10.56 -0.17 5.30
CA ILE A 43 9.17 0.16 5.63
C ILE A 43 8.70 1.38 4.82
N MET A 44 9.50 2.44 4.76
CA MET A 44 9.17 3.64 3.97
C MET A 44 9.08 3.34 2.47
N SER A 45 9.95 2.46 1.95
CA SER A 45 9.91 2.00 0.56
C SER A 45 8.63 1.21 0.27
N SER A 46 8.21 0.32 1.20
CA SER A 46 6.93 -0.40 1.10
C SER A 46 5.74 0.57 1.14
N GLN A 47 5.77 1.59 2.00
CA GLN A 47 4.73 2.61 2.07
C GLN A 47 4.61 3.37 0.74
N TRP A 48 5.74 3.71 0.11
CA TRP A 48 5.74 4.37 -1.20
C TRP A 48 5.18 3.48 -2.31
N ALA A 49 5.51 2.18 -2.31
CA ALA A 49 4.94 1.23 -3.25
C ALA A 49 3.40 1.15 -3.14
N LEU A 50 2.85 1.20 -1.93
CA LEU A 50 1.39 1.27 -1.74
C LEU A 50 0.78 2.54 -2.32
N VAL A 51 1.42 3.70 -2.15
CA VAL A 51 0.97 4.97 -2.76
C VAL A 51 0.90 4.84 -4.28
N GLN A 52 1.92 4.23 -4.90
CA GLN A 52 1.95 3.99 -6.34
C GLN A 52 0.83 3.03 -6.79
N GLN A 53 0.54 1.98 -6.03
CA GLN A 53 -0.56 1.06 -6.33
C GLN A 53 -1.92 1.75 -6.26
N ILE A 54 -2.16 2.59 -5.25
CA ILE A 54 -3.40 3.38 -5.13
C ILE A 54 -3.52 4.34 -6.32
N ALA A 55 -2.45 5.06 -6.66
CA ALA A 55 -2.45 5.98 -7.80
C ALA A 55 -2.76 5.25 -9.11
N LYS A 56 -2.19 4.07 -9.32
CA LYS A 56 -2.49 3.23 -10.48
C LYS A 56 -3.96 2.79 -10.50
N LEU A 57 -4.48 2.26 -9.39
CA LEU A 57 -5.88 1.83 -9.32
C LEU A 57 -6.86 2.96 -9.64
N ASN A 58 -6.61 4.15 -9.11
CA ASN A 58 -7.42 5.33 -9.39
C ASN A 58 -7.30 5.79 -10.85
N THR A 59 -6.11 5.68 -11.43
CA THR A 59 -5.89 5.98 -12.86
C THR A 59 -6.64 4.99 -13.75
N ASP A 60 -6.54 3.69 -13.45
CA ASP A 60 -7.25 2.64 -14.18
C ASP A 60 -8.78 2.80 -14.07
N LEU A 61 -9.28 3.29 -12.93
CA LEU A 61 -10.68 3.69 -12.73
C LEU A 61 -11.07 4.87 -13.61
N MET A 62 -10.32 5.97 -13.57
CA MET A 62 -10.62 7.18 -14.35
C MET A 62 -10.59 6.93 -15.86
N LEU A 63 -9.70 6.06 -16.33
CA LEU A 63 -9.57 5.71 -17.74
C LEU A 63 -10.63 4.71 -18.22
N GLY A 64 -11.52 4.24 -17.35
CA GLY A 64 -12.55 3.26 -17.72
C GLY A 64 -11.98 1.89 -18.12
N ILE A 65 -10.73 1.59 -17.74
CA ILE A 65 -10.08 0.28 -17.95
C ILE A 65 -10.73 -0.80 -17.06
N MET A 66 -11.66 -0.38 -16.21
CA MET A 66 -12.58 -1.28 -15.52
C MET A 66 -13.76 -1.69 -16.39
N ALA A 67 -13.77 -2.96 -16.78
CA ALA A 67 -14.91 -3.56 -17.47
C ALA A 67 -15.90 -4.09 -16.43
N PRO A 68 -17.22 -3.83 -16.56
CA PRO A 68 -18.21 -4.59 -15.83
C PRO A 68 -18.04 -6.08 -16.16
N LYS A 69 -18.19 -6.95 -15.15
CA LYS A 69 -18.24 -8.40 -15.40
C LYS A 69 -19.33 -8.67 -16.45
N LYS A 70 -18.97 -9.30 -17.56
CA LYS A 70 -19.95 -9.95 -18.43
C LYS A 70 -20.54 -11.16 -17.72
#